data_AF-A0ABD0QBD3-F1
#
_entry.id   AF-A0ABD0QBD3-F1
#
_cell.length_a   1.000
_cell.length_b   1.000
_cell.length_c   1.000
_cell.angle_alpha   90.00
_cell.angle_beta   90.00
_cell.angle_gamma   90.00
#
_symmetry.space_group_name_H-M   'P 1'
#
loop_
_entity.id
_entity.type
_entity.pdbx_description
1 polymer ?
#
loop_
_entity_poly.entity_id
_entity_poly.type
_entity_poly.pdbx_seq_one_letter_code
_entity_poly.pdbx_strand_id
1 'polypeptide(L)'
;FQSRIDDCMRQMASLLYQIKGPVNANTRNQVEADSDNMLRPLMDFLDANSLMLFASVCEKTVLKRVLKELWRIVMNSLEKTIILPQGNDTF
;
A
#
# COMPACT_ATOMS: atom_id res chain seq x y z
N PHE A 1 -10.27 1.64 -8.49
CA PHE A 1 -9.25 1.76 -7.42
C PHE A 1 -9.21 0.53 -6.54
N GLN A 2 -10.34 0.12 -5.91
CA GLN A 2 -10.39 -0.98 -4.93
C GLN A 2 -9.66 -2.27 -5.34
N SER A 3 -10.08 -2.98 -6.39
CA SER A 3 -9.46 -4.26 -6.78
C SER A 3 -7.95 -4.16 -7.04
N ARG A 4 -7.50 -3.08 -7.68
CA ARG A 4 -6.06 -2.85 -7.93
C ARG A 4 -5.29 -2.59 -6.63
N ILE A 5 -5.89 -1.86 -5.70
CA ILE A 5 -5.30 -1.60 -4.38
C ILE A 5 -5.23 -2.90 -3.58
N ASP A 6 -6.27 -3.73 -3.62
CA ASP A 6 -6.26 -5.03 -2.95
C ASP A 6 -5.17 -5.95 -3.51
N ASP A 7 -4.97 -5.97 -4.83
CA ASP A 7 -3.87 -6.70 -5.47
C ASP A 7 -2.50 -6.17 -5.04
N CYS A 8 -2.34 -4.85 -4.94
CA CYS A 8 -1.13 -4.22 -4.43
C CYS A 8 -0.90 -4.63 -2.96
N MET A 9 -1.92 -4.55 -2.11
CA MET A 9 -1.83 -4.92 -0.69
C MET A 9 -1.48 -6.39 -0.49
N ARG A 10 -1.97 -7.30 -1.33
CA ARG A 10 -1.55 -8.71 -1.33
C ARG A 10 -0.07 -8.89 -1.66
N GLN A 11 0.44 -8.16 -2.65
CA GLN A 11 1.87 -8.17 -2.99
C GLN A 11 2.71 -7.61 -1.86
N MET A 12 2.30 -6.48 -1.28
CA MET A 12 2.94 -5.88 -0.10
C MET A 12 3.01 -6.88 1.06
N ALA A 13 1.90 -7.56 1.37
CA ALA A 13 1.84 -8.58 2.41
C ALA A 13 2.81 -9.74 2.13
N SER A 14 2.84 -10.22 0.88
CA SER A 14 3.77 -11.29 0.48
C SER A 14 5.24 -10.89 0.66
N LEU A 15 5.61 -9.66 0.31
CA LEU A 15 6.96 -9.13 0.51
C LEU A 15 7.27 -8.98 2.00
N LEU A 16 6.32 -8.46 2.79
CA LEU A 16 6.46 -8.35 4.24
C LEU A 16 6.71 -9.70 4.91
N TYR A 17 5.99 -10.76 4.50
CA TYR A 17 6.18 -12.10 5.06
C TYR A 17 7.53 -12.74 4.69
N GLN A 18 8.21 -12.26 3.66
CA GLN A 18 9.55 -12.70 3.27
C GLN A 18 10.64 -12.02 4.11
N ILE A 19 10.37 -10.86 4.69
CA ILE A 19 11.29 -10.16 5.60
C ILE A 19 11.31 -10.90 6.94
N LYS A 20 12.27 -11.81 7.10
CA LYS A 20 12.52 -12.57 8.33
C LYS A 20 13.98 -12.45 8.74
N GLY A 21 14.23 -12.07 9.99
CA GLY A 21 15.58 -12.07 10.56
C GLY A 21 15.72 -11.15 11.78
N PRO A 22 16.70 -11.39 12.67
CA PRO A 22 16.96 -10.51 13.81
C PRO A 22 17.47 -9.15 13.33
N VAL A 23 16.87 -8.07 13.85
CA VAL A 23 17.29 -6.70 13.54
C VAL A 23 18.62 -6.43 14.24
N ASN A 24 19.75 -6.50 13.52
CA ASN A 24 21.06 -6.08 14.00
C ASN A 24 21.53 -4.82 13.25
N ALA A 25 22.60 -4.18 13.71
CA ALA A 25 23.05 -2.89 13.16
C ALA A 25 23.40 -2.95 11.65
N ASN A 26 23.82 -4.12 11.14
CA ASN A 26 24.07 -4.36 9.72
C ASN A 26 22.77 -4.57 8.91
N THR A 27 21.67 -4.96 9.57
CA THR A 27 20.35 -5.13 8.95
C THR A 27 19.60 -3.81 8.77
N ARG A 28 20.04 -2.68 9.37
CA ARG A 28 19.30 -1.41 9.28
C ARG A 28 19.13 -0.92 7.84
N ASN A 29 20.20 -0.96 7.04
CA ASN A 29 20.15 -0.58 5.62
C ASN A 29 19.30 -1.57 4.80
N GLN A 30 19.25 -2.83 5.22
CA GLN A 30 18.41 -3.86 4.60
C GLN A 30 16.92 -3.63 4.91
N VAL A 31 16.59 -3.26 6.16
CA VAL A 31 15.21 -2.94 6.57
C VAL A 31 14.67 -1.74 5.79
N GLU A 32 15.48 -0.73 5.55
CA GLU A 32 15.09 0.44 4.73
C GLU A 32 14.81 0.01 3.28
N ALA A 33 15.73 -0.73 2.66
CA ALA A 33 15.55 -1.24 1.29
C ALA A 33 14.35 -2.20 1.17
N ASP A 34 14.14 -3.08 2.14
CA ASP A 34 13.02 -4.02 2.19
C ASP A 34 11.69 -3.29 2.36
N SER A 35 11.67 -2.21 3.14
CA SER A 35 10.50 -1.35 3.30
C SER A 35 10.14 -0.63 1.99
N ASP A 36 11.14 -0.10 1.27
CA ASP A 36 10.94 0.54 -0.03
C ASP A 36 10.43 -0.47 -1.07
N ASN A 37 11.00 -1.68 -1.09
CA ASN A 37 10.54 -2.77 -1.95
C ASN A 37 9.10 -3.17 -1.63
N MET A 38 8.76 -3.24 -0.34
CA MET A 38 7.39 -3.52 0.09
C MET A 38 6.43 -2.44 -0.38
N LEU A 39 6.77 -1.15 -0.27
CA LEU A 39 5.88 -0.04 -0.65
C LEU A 39 5.76 0.18 -2.17
N ARG A 40 6.72 -0.34 -2.94
CA ARG A 40 6.83 -0.16 -4.40
C ARG A 40 5.53 -0.44 -5.17
N PRO A 41 4.80 -1.56 -4.98
CA PRO A 41 3.62 -1.87 -5.77
C PRO A 41 2.49 -0.84 -5.58
N LEU A 42 2.33 -0.32 -4.37
CA LEU A 42 1.37 0.73 -4.06
C LEU A 42 1.81 2.06 -4.65
N MET A 43 3.08 2.43 -4.47
CA MET A 43 3.63 3.67 -5.02
C MET A 43 3.56 3.68 -6.55
N ASP A 44 3.92 2.59 -7.22
CA ASP A 44 3.81 2.47 -8.67
C ASP A 44 2.35 2.59 -9.13
N PHE A 45 1.38 2.06 -8.38
CA PHE A 45 -0.05 2.24 -8.71
C PHE A 45 -0.52 3.70 -8.54
N LEU A 46 -0.07 4.35 -7.47
CA LEU A 46 -0.43 5.75 -7.17
C LEU A 46 0.26 6.73 -8.13
N ASP A 47 1.52 6.44 -8.49
CA ASP A 47 2.36 7.24 -9.37
C ASP A 47 2.10 6.95 -10.86
N ALA A 48 1.59 5.76 -11.21
CA ALA A 48 1.21 5.40 -12.57
C ALA A 48 0.03 6.26 -13.05
N ASN A 49 0.36 7.47 -13.46
CA ASN A 49 -0.39 8.46 -14.22
C ASN A 49 -1.73 8.89 -13.63
N SER A 50 -2.30 8.20 -12.65
CA SER A 50 -3.65 8.46 -12.15
C SER A 50 -3.67 9.68 -11.24
N LEU A 51 -2.85 9.74 -10.18
CA LEU A 51 -2.80 10.91 -9.30
C LEU A 51 -2.24 12.16 -9.98
N MET A 52 -1.20 12.02 -10.80
CA MET A 52 -0.62 13.14 -11.54
C MET A 52 -1.62 13.70 -12.57
N LEU A 53 -2.37 12.82 -13.25
CA LEU A 53 -3.46 13.25 -14.12
C LEU A 53 -4.56 13.95 -13.31
N PHE A 54 -5.06 13.36 -12.22
CA PHE A 54 -6.07 14.00 -11.39
C PHE A 54 -5.61 15.36 -10.84
N ALA A 55 -4.34 15.50 -10.46
CA ALA A 55 -3.80 16.79 -10.02
C ALA A 55 -3.76 17.84 -11.14
N SER A 56 -3.58 17.41 -12.40
CA SER A 56 -3.55 18.30 -13.56
C SER A 56 -4.94 18.68 -14.11
N VAL A 57 -5.94 17.79 -14.00
CA VAL A 57 -7.26 18.00 -14.62
C VAL A 57 -8.40 18.24 -13.63
N CYS A 58 -8.26 17.88 -12.35
CA CYS A 58 -9.34 18.06 -11.37
C CYS A 58 -9.25 19.39 -10.64
N GLU A 59 -10.41 20.00 -10.40
CA GLU A 59 -10.55 21.14 -9.50
C GLU A 59 -10.12 20.77 -8.07
N LYS A 60 -9.57 21.73 -7.31
CA LYS A 60 -9.01 21.54 -5.96
C LYS A 60 -9.95 20.80 -5.00
N THR A 61 -11.25 21.06 -5.08
CA THR A 61 -12.26 20.42 -4.22
C THR A 61 -12.52 18.96 -4.61
N VAL A 62 -12.54 18.66 -5.91
CA VAL A 62 -12.66 17.31 -6.47
C VAL A 62 -11.43 16.48 -6.14
N LEU A 63 -10.22 17.03 -6.38
CA LEU A 63 -8.97 16.36 -6.05
C LEU A 63 -8.90 16.02 -4.56
N LYS A 64 -9.28 16.95 -3.68
CA LYS A 64 -9.32 16.71 -2.23
C LYS A 64 -10.28 15.59 -1.84
N ARG A 65 -11.43 15.45 -2.53
CA ARG A 65 -12.38 14.35 -2.30
C ARG A 65 -11.83 13.02 -2.80
N VAL A 66 -11.26 12.99 -4.00
CA VAL A 66 -10.66 11.79 -4.59
C VAL A 66 -9.52 11.27 -3.71
N LEU A 67 -8.60 12.14 -3.28
CA LEU A 67 -7.50 11.76 -2.40
C LEU A 67 -7.99 11.22 -1.04
N LYS A 68 -9.03 11.83 -0.46
CA LYS A 68 -9.63 11.35 0.79
C LYS A 68 -10.22 9.94 0.63
N GLU A 69 -10.96 9.70 -0.44
CA GLU A 69 -11.57 8.40 -0.67
C GLU A 69 -10.51 7.34 -1.01
N LEU A 70 -9.51 7.70 -1.81
CA LEU A 70 -8.39 6.83 -2.13
C LEU A 70 -7.62 6.42 -0.86
N TRP A 71 -7.32 7.39 0.00
CA TRP A 71 -6.68 7.13 1.29
C TRP A 71 -7.51 6.19 2.16
N ARG A 72 -8.82 6.43 2.26
CA ARG A 72 -9.74 5.55 2.99
C ARG A 72 -9.68 4.11 2.45
N ILE A 73 -9.68 3.94 1.13
CA ILE A 73 -9.59 2.61 0.49
C ILE A 73 -8.25 1.93 0.81
N VAL A 74 -7.14 2.65 0.66
CA VAL A 74 -5.79 2.15 0.95
C VAL A 74 -5.69 1.70 2.41
N MET A 75 -6.12 2.53 3.36
CA MET A 75 -6.10 2.21 4.79
C MET A 75 -6.96 1.00 5.12
N ASN A 76 -8.18 0.92 4.60
CA ASN A 76 -9.08 -0.21 4.83
C ASN A 76 -8.49 -1.53 4.28
N SER A 77 -7.85 -1.49 3.11
CA SER A 77 -7.25 -2.67 2.48
C SER A 77 -5.99 -3.13 3.22
N LEU A 78 -5.15 -2.17 3.66
CA LEU A 78 -3.98 -2.42 4.48
C LEU A 78 -4.36 -3.05 5.83
N GLU A 79 -5.35 -2.48 6.52
CA GLU A 79 -5.83 -3.02 7.79
C GLU A 79 -6.29 -4.47 7.63
N LYS A 80 -7.10 -4.75 6.61
CA LYS A 80 -7.64 -6.10 6.36
C LYS A 80 -6.63 -7.14 5.92
N THR A 81 -5.61 -6.73 5.16
CA THR A 81 -4.70 -7.67 4.49
C THR A 81 -3.41 -7.90 5.29
N ILE A 82 -2.90 -6.87 5.95
CA ILE A 82 -1.58 -6.89 6.61
C ILE A 82 -1.70 -6.90 8.13
N ILE A 83 -2.62 -6.10 8.69
CA ILE A 83 -2.70 -5.88 10.15
C ILE A 83 -3.62 -6.89 10.83
N LEU A 84 -4.80 -7.14 10.26
CA LEU A 84 -5.73 -8.08 10.84
C LEU A 84 -5.16 -9.50 10.70
N PRO A 85 -5.04 -10.28 11.80
CA PRO A 85 -4.79 -11.71 11.69
C PRO A 85 -5.92 -12.30 10.87
N GLN A 86 -5.62 -13.23 9.96
CA GLN A 86 -6.62 -13.80 9.04
C GLN A 86 -7.81 -14.28 9.87
N GLY A 87 -8.88 -13.49 9.86
CA GLY A 87 -10.12 -13.85 10.49
C GLY A 87 -10.60 -15.08 9.74
N ASN A 88 -10.75 -16.18 10.47
CA ASN A 88 -11.48 -17.33 10.00
C ASN A 88 -12.88 -16.87 9.55
N ASP A 89 -13.06 -16.58 8.26
CA ASP A 89 -14.36 -16.70 7.59
C ASP A 89 -14.65 -18.18 7.30
N THR A 90 -14.38 -19.04 8.29
CA THR A 90 -14.82 -20.44 8.32
C THR A 90 -16.11 -20.47 9.14
N PHE A 91 -17.23 -20.24 8.45
CA PHE A 91 -18.53 -20.76 8.84
C PHE A 91 -18.87 -21.97 7.97
#